data_AF-R6DZK9-F1
#
_entry.id   AF-R6DZK9-F1
#
_cell.length_a   1.000
_cell.length_b   1.000
_cell.length_c   1.000
_cell.angle_alpha   90.00
_cell.angle_beta   90.00
_cell.angle_gamma   90.00
#
_symmetry.space_group_name_H-M   'P 1'
#
loop_
_entity.id
_entity.type
_entity.pdbx_description
1 polymer ?
#
loop_
_entity_poly.entity_id
_entity_poly.type
_entity_poly.pdbx_seq_one_letter_code
_entity_poly.pdbx_strand_id
1 'polypeptide(L)'
;MMLYHGSNVEIEEIDLTKCEPYKDFGSGFYLTTIKEQAIRMAENKTAVYGGTPIVTIYEADDAVAATIRRFLGEKLDEEGLKKRLTYKELSNQYSFHTEKAIAYLRKVGVLSECQRIFN
;
A
#
# COMPACT_ATOMS: atom_id res chain seq x y z
N MET A 1 6.84 -2.74 -7.77
CA MET A 1 6.93 -2.93 -6.28
C MET A 1 5.63 -3.55 -5.77
N MET A 2 5.68 -4.54 -4.89
CA MET A 2 4.47 -5.17 -4.32
C MET A 2 3.93 -4.37 -3.13
N LEU A 3 2.63 -4.11 -3.13
CA LEU A 3 1.91 -3.33 -2.14
C LEU A 3 0.64 -4.05 -1.70
N TYR A 4 0.30 -3.94 -0.42
CA TYR A 4 -0.79 -4.68 0.22
C TYR A 4 -1.79 -3.72 0.86
N HIS A 5 -3.07 -3.93 0.60
CA HIS A 5 -4.18 -3.23 1.25
C HIS A 5 -5.01 -4.20 2.08
N GLY A 6 -5.13 -3.95 3.38
CA GLY A 6 -6.00 -4.72 4.27
C GLY A 6 -7.38 -4.09 4.41
N SER A 7 -8.43 -4.85 4.11
CA SER A 7 -9.83 -4.41 4.19
C SER A 7 -10.72 -5.53 4.73
N ASN A 8 -11.93 -5.18 5.15
CA ASN A 8 -12.98 -6.15 5.51
C ASN A 8 -13.89 -6.53 4.33
N VAL A 9 -13.56 -6.02 3.13
CA VAL A 9 -14.23 -6.30 1.86
C VAL A 9 -13.18 -6.39 0.75
N GLU A 10 -13.49 -7.13 -0.32
CA GLU A 10 -12.65 -7.12 -1.51
C GLU A 10 -12.71 -5.75 -2.20
N ILE A 11 -11.56 -5.26 -2.66
CA ILE A 11 -11.49 -4.04 -3.48
C ILE A 11 -11.43 -4.48 -4.95
N GLU A 12 -12.54 -4.35 -5.67
CA GLU A 12 -12.60 -4.56 -7.12
C GLU A 12 -12.02 -3.36 -7.87
N GLU A 13 -12.47 -2.17 -7.50
CA GLU A 13 -12.02 -0.89 -8.04
C GLU A 13 -11.71 0.07 -6.88
N ILE A 14 -10.64 0.86 -7.03
CA ILE A 14 -10.26 1.85 -6.02
C ILE A 14 -11.11 3.10 -6.24
N ASP A 15 -11.92 3.42 -5.24
CA ASP A 15 -12.79 4.60 -5.23
C ASP A 15 -12.37 5.53 -4.08
N LEU A 16 -11.69 6.62 -4.43
CA LEU A 16 -11.16 7.58 -3.45
C LEU A 16 -12.27 8.26 -2.64
N THR A 17 -13.52 8.31 -3.14
CA THR A 17 -14.65 8.91 -2.43
C THR A 17 -15.11 8.07 -1.23
N LYS A 18 -14.75 6.77 -1.21
CA LYS A 18 -15.03 5.83 -0.12
C LYS A 18 -13.91 5.77 0.91
N CYS A 19 -12.80 6.49 0.71
CA CYS A 19 -11.68 6.49 1.63
C CYS A 19 -12.01 7.30 2.89
N GLU A 20 -11.73 6.71 4.06
CA GLU A 20 -11.98 7.33 5.37
C GLU A 20 -11.34 8.73 5.45
N PRO A 21 -12.11 9.76 5.81
CA PRO A 21 -11.55 11.09 6.00
C PRO A 21 -10.68 11.14 7.26
N TYR A 22 -9.79 12.14 7.32
CA TYR A 22 -8.99 12.46 8.52
C TYR A 22 -7.94 11.43 8.95
N LYS A 23 -7.36 10.68 8.01
CA LYS A 23 -6.12 9.90 8.25
C LYS A 23 -4.89 10.81 8.26
N ASP A 24 -3.73 10.25 8.63
CA ASP A 24 -2.45 10.97 8.81
C ASP A 24 -2.01 11.79 7.58
N PHE A 25 -2.48 11.42 6.39
CA PHE A 25 -2.22 12.14 5.13
C PHE A 25 -3.52 12.57 4.41
N GLY A 26 -4.65 12.63 5.11
CA GLY A 26 -5.97 12.94 4.54
C GLY A 26 -6.68 11.73 3.93
N SER A 27 -7.76 11.96 3.19
CA SER A 27 -8.48 10.88 2.51
C SER A 27 -7.65 10.36 1.33
N GLY A 28 -7.41 9.05 1.30
CA GLY A 28 -6.60 8.40 0.26
C GLY A 28 -6.59 6.88 0.41
N PHE A 29 -6.00 6.22 -0.59
CA PHE A 29 -5.84 4.77 -0.61
C PHE A 29 -4.48 4.37 -0.02
N TYR A 30 -4.51 3.66 1.11
CA TYR A 30 -3.33 3.32 1.90
C TYR A 30 -2.84 1.90 1.61
N LEU A 31 -1.54 1.77 1.39
CA LEU A 31 -0.86 0.54 1.03
C LEU A 31 0.41 0.37 1.86
N THR A 32 0.78 -0.88 2.13
CA THR A 32 2.04 -1.22 2.83
C THR A 32 2.83 -2.25 2.05
N THR A 33 4.16 -2.25 2.16
CA THR A 33 5.02 -3.34 1.69
C THR A 33 5.06 -4.53 2.66
N ILE A 34 4.56 -4.36 3.89
CA ILE A 34 4.53 -5.39 4.94
C ILE A 34 3.20 -6.14 4.88
N LYS A 35 3.23 -7.35 4.31
CA LYS A 35 2.04 -8.21 4.15
C LYS A 35 1.33 -8.50 5.48
N GLU A 36 2.09 -8.77 6.54
CA GLU A 36 1.58 -9.09 7.88
C GLU A 36 0.85 -7.89 8.50
N GLN A 37 1.27 -6.67 8.17
CA GLN A 37 0.58 -5.46 8.60
C GLN A 37 -0.77 -5.32 7.89
N ALA A 38 -0.83 -5.54 6.58
CA ALA A 38 -2.09 -5.54 5.83
C ALA A 38 -3.06 -6.62 6.32
N ILE A 39 -2.54 -7.80 6.67
CA ILE A 39 -3.29 -8.89 7.32
C ILE A 39 -3.94 -8.41 8.62
N ARG A 40 -3.17 -7.82 9.53
CA ARG A 40 -3.69 -7.30 10.81
C ARG A 40 -4.69 -6.17 10.60
N MET A 41 -4.48 -5.32 9.60
CA MET A 41 -5.44 -4.26 9.23
C MET A 41 -6.78 -4.83 8.77
N ALA A 42 -6.76 -5.88 7.93
CA ALA A 42 -7.97 -6.56 7.46
C ALA A 42 -8.76 -7.21 8.60
N GLU A 43 -8.05 -7.90 9.51
CA GLU A 43 -8.63 -8.49 10.73
C GLU A 43 -9.25 -7.43 11.63
N ASN A 44 -8.51 -6.36 11.93
CA ASN A 44 -9.00 -5.29 12.79
C ASN A 44 -10.22 -4.60 12.20
N LYS A 45 -10.23 -4.29 10.89
CA LYS A 45 -11.39 -3.71 10.21
C LYS A 45 -12.59 -4.65 10.27
N THR A 46 -12.37 -5.95 10.06
CA THR A 46 -13.44 -6.94 10.12
C THR A 46 -13.99 -7.09 11.53
N ALA A 47 -13.14 -7.06 12.56
CA ALA A 47 -13.57 -7.12 13.95
C ALA A 47 -14.44 -5.92 14.36
N VAL A 48 -14.19 -4.73 13.78
CA VAL A 48 -14.94 -3.50 14.08
C VAL A 48 -16.21 -3.39 13.24
N TYR A 49 -16.17 -3.73 11.95
CA TYR A 49 -17.23 -3.43 10.99
C TYR A 49 -17.95 -4.67 10.44
N GLY A 50 -17.51 -5.88 10.79
CA GLY A 50 -17.95 -7.13 10.15
C GLY A 50 -17.35 -7.32 8.75
N GLY A 51 -17.74 -8.38 8.05
CA GLY A 51 -17.25 -8.72 6.70
C GLY A 51 -16.25 -9.87 6.69
N THR A 52 -15.32 -9.85 5.73
CA THR A 52 -14.29 -10.89 5.55
C THR A 52 -12.92 -10.24 5.50
N PRO A 53 -11.93 -10.72 6.28
CA PRO A 53 -10.59 -10.14 6.24
C PRO A 53 -9.93 -10.47 4.89
N ILE A 54 -9.72 -9.44 4.08
CA ILE A 54 -9.19 -9.56 2.73
C ILE A 54 -7.98 -8.66 2.58
N VAL A 55 -6.91 -9.22 2.00
CA VAL A 55 -5.75 -8.43 1.57
C VAL A 55 -5.71 -8.38 0.05
N THR A 56 -5.89 -7.19 -0.50
CA THR A 56 -5.72 -6.97 -1.95
C THR A 56 -4.27 -6.62 -2.24
N ILE A 57 -3.69 -7.27 -3.25
CA ILE A 57 -2.30 -7.12 -3.66
C ILE A 57 -2.24 -6.26 -4.93
N TYR A 58 -1.39 -5.24 -4.89
CA TYR A 58 -1.10 -4.36 -6.02
C TYR A 58 0.37 -4.43 -6.40
N GLU A 59 0.63 -4.37 -7.69
CA GLU A 59 1.93 -4.04 -8.23
C GLU A 59 1.92 -2.55 -8.63
N ALA A 60 2.82 -1.77 -8.02
CA ALA A 60 3.10 -0.41 -8.46
C ALA A 60 4.13 -0.44 -9.59
N ASP A 61 3.81 0.24 -10.69
CA ASP A 61 4.66 0.46 -11.86
C ASP A 61 6.06 0.99 -11.45
N ASP A 62 7.09 0.60 -12.21
CA ASP A 62 8.46 1.10 -12.08
C ASP A 62 8.55 2.62 -12.16
N ALA A 63 7.67 3.28 -12.92
CA ALA A 63 7.59 4.73 -12.97
C ALA A 63 7.24 5.35 -11.60
N VAL A 64 6.33 4.73 -10.85
CA VAL A 64 6.00 5.16 -9.48
C VAL A 64 7.15 4.85 -8.53
N ALA A 65 7.74 3.66 -8.62
CA ALA A 65 8.89 3.32 -7.80
C ALA A 65 10.07 4.28 -8.06
N ALA A 66 10.31 4.66 -9.32
CA ALA A 66 11.33 5.63 -9.70
C ALA A 66 10.99 7.04 -9.20
N THR A 67 9.72 7.46 -9.29
CA THR A 67 9.26 8.76 -8.79
C THR A 67 9.40 8.85 -7.27
N ILE A 68 9.04 7.79 -6.53
CA ILE A 68 9.21 7.69 -5.09
C ILE A 68 10.71 7.77 -4.73
N ARG A 69 11.56 7.00 -5.42
CA ARG A 69 13.01 7.04 -5.22
C ARG A 69 13.59 8.43 -5.48
N ARG A 70 13.12 9.09 -6.55
CA ARG A 70 13.54 10.44 -6.91
C ARG A 70 13.08 11.46 -5.88
N PHE A 71 11.82 11.42 -5.43
CA PHE A 71 11.31 12.31 -4.40
C PHE A 71 12.03 12.13 -3.04
N LEU A 72 12.31 10.88 -2.65
CA LEU A 72 13.10 10.57 -1.44
C LEU A 72 14.59 10.97 -1.59
N GLY A 73 15.09 11.03 -2.82
CA GLY A 73 16.47 11.32 -3.19
C GLY A 73 16.77 12.74 -3.67
N GLU A 74 15.78 13.56 -4.04
CA GLU A 74 15.96 14.90 -4.66
C GLU A 74 16.60 15.94 -3.72
N LYS A 75 16.90 15.57 -2.48
CA LYS A 75 17.72 16.36 -1.54
C LYS A 75 19.17 15.88 -1.38
N LEU A 76 19.60 14.81 -2.05
CA LEU A 76 20.92 14.20 -1.86
C LEU A 76 21.56 13.77 -3.18
N ASP A 77 22.88 13.94 -3.28
CA ASP A 77 23.71 13.44 -4.38
C ASP A 77 23.82 11.90 -4.40
N GLU A 78 24.49 11.34 -5.41
CA GLU A 78 24.61 9.88 -5.60
C GLU A 78 25.22 9.17 -4.37
N GLU A 79 26.15 9.83 -3.68
CA GLU A 79 26.82 9.30 -2.49
C GLU A 79 25.91 9.35 -1.25
N GLY A 80 25.17 10.44 -1.08
CA GLY A 80 24.12 10.59 -0.08
C GLY A 80 22.95 9.62 -0.29
N LEU A 81 22.61 9.33 -1.54
CA LEU A 81 21.61 8.34 -1.90
C LEU A 81 22.07 6.92 -1.57
N LYS A 82 23.29 6.52 -1.95
CA LYS A 82 23.86 5.21 -1.60
C LYS A 82 23.90 5.04 -0.08
N LYS A 83 24.46 6.01 0.65
CA LYS A 83 24.56 5.94 2.12
C LYS A 83 23.19 5.81 2.77
N ARG A 84 22.17 6.52 2.28
CA ARG A 84 20.84 6.58 2.90
C ARG A 84 19.88 5.49 2.42
N LEU A 85 20.02 4.94 1.22
CA LEU A 85 19.33 3.69 0.82
C LEU A 85 19.92 2.48 1.53
N THR A 86 21.22 2.51 1.84
CA THR A 86 21.86 1.48 2.67
C THR A 86 21.47 1.61 4.15
N TYR A 87 21.11 2.82 4.63
CA TYR A 87 20.80 3.08 6.06
C TYR A 87 19.32 3.31 6.40
N LYS A 88 18.47 3.68 5.43
CA LYS A 88 17.08 4.07 5.67
C LYS A 88 16.20 3.10 4.90
N GLU A 89 15.54 2.22 5.64
CA GLU A 89 14.42 1.48 5.08
C GLU A 89 13.47 2.48 4.43
N LEU A 90 13.16 2.27 3.15
CA LEU A 90 12.10 3.01 2.47
C LEU A 90 10.85 2.92 3.34
N SER A 91 10.03 3.98 3.37
CA SER A 91 8.76 3.94 4.11
C SER A 91 8.01 2.67 3.71
N ASN A 92 7.66 1.85 4.69
CA ASN A 92 6.87 0.65 4.41
C ASN A 92 5.40 0.98 4.17
N GLN A 93 5.01 2.26 4.25
CA GLN A 93 3.65 2.74 4.04
C GLN A 93 3.60 3.81 2.94
N TYR A 94 2.58 3.72 2.10
CA TYR A 94 2.33 4.57 0.94
C TYR A 94 0.85 4.97 0.91
N SER A 95 0.57 6.20 0.51
CA SER A 95 -0.80 6.70 0.35
C SER A 95 -0.98 7.37 -1.02
N PHE A 96 -2.09 7.04 -1.69
CA PHE A 96 -2.42 7.50 -3.02
C PHE A 96 -3.69 8.36 -2.95
N HIS A 97 -3.58 9.62 -3.39
CA HIS A 97 -4.62 10.63 -3.16
C HIS A 97 -5.23 11.19 -4.46
N THR A 98 -4.85 10.67 -5.62
CA THR A 98 -5.36 11.13 -6.92
C THR A 98 -5.56 9.96 -7.86
N GLU A 99 -6.55 10.07 -8.76
CA GLU A 99 -6.79 9.08 -9.82
C GLU A 99 -5.55 8.81 -10.66
N LYS A 100 -4.77 9.86 -10.97
CA LYS A 100 -3.51 9.72 -11.70
C LYS A 100 -2.49 8.84 -10.95
N ALA A 101 -2.42 8.96 -9.62
CA ALA A 101 -1.53 8.13 -8.82
C ALA A 101 -2.06 6.68 -8.73
N ILE A 102 -3.37 6.51 -8.58
CA ILE A 102 -4.04 5.21 -8.56
C ILE A 102 -3.85 4.45 -9.87
N ALA A 103 -3.84 5.15 -11.02
CA ALA A 103 -3.64 4.55 -12.34
C ALA A 103 -2.31 3.78 -12.50
N TYR A 104 -1.34 3.99 -11.61
CA TYR A 104 -0.08 3.24 -11.58
C TYR A 104 -0.13 1.98 -10.71
N LEU A 105 -1.25 1.70 -10.06
CA LEU A 105 -1.49 0.49 -9.30
C LEU A 105 -2.22 -0.52 -10.17
N ARG A 106 -1.61 -1.69 -10.32
CA ARG A 106 -2.25 -2.84 -10.97
C ARG A 106 -2.64 -3.85 -9.90
N LYS A 107 -3.92 -4.19 -9.78
CA LYS A 107 -4.36 -5.31 -8.92
C LYS A 107 -3.80 -6.62 -9.50
N VAL A 108 -3.11 -7.39 -8.68
CA VAL A 108 -2.42 -8.62 -9.10
C VAL A 108 -2.80 -9.85 -8.29
N GLY A 109 -3.55 -9.69 -7.20
CA GLY A 109 -4.03 -10.81 -6.41
C GLY A 109 -4.86 -10.38 -5.21
N VAL A 110 -5.44 -11.39 -4.56
CA VAL A 110 -6.26 -11.25 -3.35
C VAL A 110 -5.93 -12.42 -2.44
N LEU A 111 -5.78 -12.15 -1.14
CA LEU A 111 -5.61 -13.14 -0.10
C LEU A 111 -6.81 -13.11 0.84
N SER A 112 -7.46 -14.25 1.01
CA SER A 112 -8.54 -14.47 1.98
C SER A 112 -8.16 -15.56 2.99
N GLU A 113 -8.93 -15.71 4.07
CA GLU A 113 -8.69 -16.74 5.11
C GLU A 113 -8.47 -18.15 4.55
N CYS A 114 -9.14 -18.52 3.45
CA CYS A 114 -8.95 -19.83 2.82
C CYS A 114 -7.52 -20.08 2.28
N GLN A 115 -6.73 -19.03 2.03
CA GLN A 115 -5.38 -19.15 1.46
C GLN A 115 -4.27 -19.12 2.52
N ARG A 116 -4.60 -18.92 3.80
CA ARG A 116 -3.60 -18.94 4.89
C ARG A 116 -3.21 -20.35 5.35
N ILE A 117 -3.93 -21.38 4.91
CA ILE A 117 -3.70 -22.78 5.29
C ILE A 117 -2.68 -23.47 4.36
N PHE A 118 -2.32 -22.85 3.23
CA PHE A 118 -1.40 -23.43 2.23
C PHE A 118 -0.17 -22.53 2.01
N ASN A 119 0.65 -22.36 3.05
CA ASN A 119 2.08 -22.02 2.93
C ASN A 119 2.83 -22.48 4.19
#